data_AF-A0A0G2UU71-F1
#
_entry.id   AF-A0A0G2UU71-F1
#
_cell.length_a   1.000
_cell.length_b   1.000
_cell.length_c   1.000
_cell.angle_alpha   90.00
_cell.angle_beta   90.00
_cell.angle_gamma   90.00
#
_symmetry.space_group_name_H-M   'P 1'
#
loop_
_entity.id
_entity.type
_entity.pdbx_description
1 polymer ?
#
loop_
_entity_poly.entity_id
_entity_poly.type
_entity_poly.pdbx_seq_one_letter_code
_entity_poly.pdbx_strand_id
1 'polypeptide(L)' 'DNATLMRFFSIHFLLPFIITAFVMIHLLFLHQTGSNNPMGINSNIDKIPFHPYYSSKDIMGFLTLLLLFTLML' A
#
# COMPACT_ATOMS: atom_id res chain seq x y z
N ASP A 1 -1.43 -24.82 29.63
CA ASP A 1 -0.59 -24.13 28.64
C ASP A 1 -0.70 -24.75 27.25
N ASN A 2 -1.12 -23.97 26.25
CA ASN A 2 -1.17 -24.42 24.85
C ASN A 2 0.00 -23.81 24.06
N ALA A 3 1.07 -24.58 23.88
CA ALA A 3 2.29 -24.13 23.21
C ALA A 3 2.08 -23.73 21.74
N THR A 4 1.10 -24.30 21.05
CA THR A 4 0.81 -23.97 19.65
C THR A 4 0.14 -22.61 19.53
N LEU A 5 -0.83 -22.31 20.40
CA LEU A 5 -1.47 -21.00 20.46
C LEU A 5 -0.45 -19.89 20.73
N MET A 6 0.47 -20.11 21.68
CA MET A 6 1.49 -19.12 22.04
C MET A 6 2.45 -18.84 20.88
N ARG A 7 2.92 -19.86 20.17
CA ARG A 7 3.80 -19.70 19.01
C ARG A 7 3.11 -18.97 17.86
N PHE A 8 1.84 -19.31 17.56
CA PHE A 8 1.10 -18.61 16.52
C PHE A 8 0.81 -17.16 16.87
N PHE A 9 0.48 -16.86 18.13
CA PHE A 9 0.34 -15.49 18.58
C PHE A 9 1.64 -14.69 18.39
N SER A 10 2.79 -15.24 18.79
CA SER A 10 4.09 -14.58 18.59
C SER A 10 4.41 -14.32 17.12
N ILE A 11 4.13 -15.29 16.23
CA ILE A 11 4.33 -15.13 14.78
C ILE A 11 3.37 -14.09 14.21
N HIS A 12 2.08 -14.18 14.54
CA HIS A 12 1.07 -13.25 14.07
C HIS A 12 1.36 -11.82 14.52
N PHE A 13 1.87 -11.63 15.73
CA PHE A 13 2.29 -10.31 16.21
C PHE A 13 3.50 -9.78 15.43
N LEU A 14 4.47 -10.64 15.11
CA LEU A 14 5.70 -10.24 14.43
C LEU A 14 5.49 -9.96 12.93
N LEU A 15 4.67 -10.76 12.25
CA LEU A 15 4.49 -10.73 10.80
C LEU A 15 4.10 -9.35 10.23
N PRO A 16 3.15 -8.60 10.82
CA PRO A 16 2.81 -7.26 10.34
C PRO A 16 4.02 -6.33 10.21
N PHE A 17 4.96 -6.36 11.17
CA PHE A 17 6.17 -5.53 11.12
C PHE A 17 7.16 -5.99 10.05
N ILE A 18 7.25 -7.29 9.82
CA ILE A 18 8.05 -7.83 8.71
C ILE A 18 7.44 -7.37 7.37
N ILE A 19 6.11 -7.42 7.24
CA ILE A 19 5.40 -6.97 6.04
C ILE A 19 5.61 -5.46 5.83
N THR A 20 5.53 -4.62 6.87
CA THR A 20 5.79 -3.18 6.70
C THR A 20 7.22 -2.90 6.25
N ALA A 21 8.22 -3.65 6.74
CA ALA A 21 9.60 -3.55 6.25
C ALA A 21 9.70 -3.91 4.76
N PHE A 22 9.05 -4.99 4.32
CA PHE A 22 9.00 -5.35 2.90
C PHE A 22 8.26 -4.32 2.04
N VAL A 23 7.20 -3.68 2.55
CA VAL A 23 6.51 -2.58 1.86
C VAL A 23 7.46 -1.40 1.63
N MET A 24 8.29 -1.04 2.61
CA MET A 24 9.27 0.04 2.43
C MET A 24 10.32 -0.30 1.38
N ILE A 25 10.83 -1.54 1.36
CA ILE A 25 11.77 -2.02 0.34
C ILE A 25 11.11 -2.00 -1.05
N HIS A 26 9.86 -2.45 -1.13
CA HIS A 26 9.09 -2.42 -2.38
C HIS A 26 8.92 -0.99 -2.91
N LEU A 27 8.51 -0.05 -2.03
CA LEU A 27 8.34 1.36 -2.40
C LEU A 27 9.67 2.02 -2.78
N LEU A 28 10.79 1.64 -2.16
CA LEU A 28 12.11 2.12 -2.54
C LEU A 28 12.46 1.75 -3.98
N PHE A 29 12.23 0.49 -4.37
CA PHE A 29 12.48 0.07 -5.76
C PHE A 29 11.51 0.70 -6.75
N LEU A 30 10.23 0.83 -6.38
CA LEU A 30 9.25 1.55 -7.20
C LEU A 30 9.66 3.02 -7.38
N HIS A 31 10.22 3.67 -6.36
CA HIS A 31 10.67 5.05 -6.44
C HIS A 31 11.85 5.22 -7.42
N GLN A 32 12.72 4.22 -7.56
CA GLN A 32 13.85 4.28 -8.50
C GLN A 32 13.39 4.25 -9.96
N THR A 33 12.39 3.43 -10.30
CA THR A 33 11.89 3.31 -11.69
C THR A 33 10.72 4.23 -11.99
N GLY A 34 9.96 4.62 -10.97
CA GLY A 34 8.64 5.23 -11.10
C GLY A 34 7.54 4.23 -11.49
N SER A 35 6.29 4.70 -11.44
CA SER A 35 5.12 3.92 -11.86
C SER A 35 5.02 3.82 -13.38
N ASN A 36 4.52 2.67 -13.85
CA ASN A 36 4.13 2.50 -15.24
C ASN A 36 2.77 3.17 -15.51
N ASN A 37 2.39 3.31 -16.79
CA ASN A 37 1.10 3.85 -17.21
C ASN A 37 0.30 2.83 -18.05
N PRO A 38 -1.02 3.03 -18.25
CA PRO A 38 -1.88 2.08 -18.95
C PRO A 38 -1.45 1.76 -20.38
N MET A 39 -0.77 2.69 -21.05
CA MET A 39 -0.27 2.51 -22.41
C MET A 39 1.06 1.75 -22.46
N GLY A 40 1.73 1.54 -21.31
CA GLY A 40 3.01 0.83 -21.21
C GLY A 40 4.18 1.54 -21.90
N ILE A 41 4.02 2.81 -22.27
CA ILE A 41 5.05 3.62 -22.93
C ILE A 41 5.81 4.48 -21.90
N ASN A 42 6.87 5.16 -22.30
CA ASN A 42 7.61 6.02 -21.39
C ASN A 42 6.77 7.25 -20.96
N SER A 43 6.53 7.41 -19.66
CA SER A 43 5.76 8.52 -19.08
C SER A 43 6.57 9.79 -18.81
N ASN A 44 7.90 9.79 -19.01
CA ASN A 44 8.75 10.93 -18.65
C ASN A 44 8.41 12.24 -19.39
N ILE A 45 7.74 12.15 -20.54
CA ILE A 45 7.34 13.31 -21.35
C ILE A 45 6.16 14.06 -20.71
N ASP A 46 5.34 13.37 -19.91
CA ASP A 46 4.09 13.90 -19.34
C ASP A 46 3.94 13.50 -17.87
N LYS A 47 4.97 13.81 -17.06
CA LYS A 47 4.93 13.61 -15.60
C LYS A 47 4.31 14.82 -14.91
N ILE A 48 3.27 14.57 -14.12
CA ILE A 48 2.68 15.53 -13.18
C ILE A 48 3.15 15.24 -11.74
N PRO A 49 3.21 16.24 -10.85
CA PRO A 49 3.62 16.03 -9.47
C PRO A 49 2.61 15.17 -8.69
N PHE A 50 3.10 14.45 -7.67
CA PHE A 50 2.25 13.60 -6.82
C PHE A 50 1.16 14.40 -6.10
N HIS A 51 1.57 15.48 -5.43
CA HIS A 51 0.66 16.44 -4.82
C HIS A 51 0.46 17.64 -5.76
N PRO A 52 -0.77 18.12 -6.00
CA PRO A 52 -2.03 17.74 -5.33
C PRO A 52 -2.82 16.60 -6.01
N TYR A 53 -2.39 16.16 -7.20
CA TYR A 53 -3.22 15.34 -8.09
C TYR A 53 -3.49 13.93 -7.56
N TYR A 54 -2.44 13.13 -7.36
CA TYR A 54 -2.58 11.77 -6.87
C TYR A 54 -2.99 11.75 -5.40
N SER A 55 -2.52 12.69 -4.58
CA SER A 55 -2.96 12.80 -3.18
C SER A 55 -4.48 13.00 -3.05
N SER A 56 -5.07 13.90 -3.83
CA SER A 56 -6.52 14.12 -3.82
C SER A 56 -7.29 12.90 -4.36
N LYS A 57 -6.76 12.25 -5.39
CA LYS A 57 -7.33 11.02 -5.97
C LYS A 57 -7.34 9.87 -4.96
N ASP A 58 -6.24 9.68 -4.23
CA ASP A 58 -6.10 8.64 -3.22
C ASP A 58 -7.03 8.88 -2.02
N ILE A 59 -7.19 10.15 -1.58
CA ILE A 59 -8.15 10.50 -0.52
C ILE A 59 -9.57 10.14 -0.94
N MET A 60 -9.98 10.48 -2.16
CA MET A 60 -11.31 10.08 -2.67
C MET A 60 -11.47 8.55 -2.64
N GLY A 61 -10.46 7.82 -3.13
CA GLY A 61 -10.44 6.35 -3.07
C GLY A 61 -10.57 5.81 -1.64
N PHE A 62 -9.82 6.38 -0.69
CA PHE A 62 -9.89 6.00 0.72
C PHE A 62 -11.27 6.28 1.34
N LEU A 63 -11.91 7.40 1.01
CA LEU A 63 -13.27 7.70 1.45
C LEU A 63 -14.30 6.71 0.90
N THR A 64 -14.15 6.29 -0.37
CA THR A 64 -15.04 5.26 -0.94
C THR A 64 -14.85 3.90 -0.27
N LEU A 65 -13.61 3.52 0.09
CA LEU A 65 -13.33 2.31 0.85
C LEU A 65 -13.98 2.36 2.23
N LEU A 66 -13.85 3.47 2.95
CA LEU A 66 -14.47 3.64 4.27
C LEU A 66 -15.99 3.59 4.19
N LEU A 67 -16.59 4.24 3.18
CA LEU A 67 -18.03 4.18 2.95
C LEU A 67 -18.50 2.73 2.75
N LEU A 68 -17.82 1.96 1.89
CA LEU A 68 -18.15 0.55 1.66
C LEU A 68 -18.01 -0.29 2.94
N PHE A 69 -16.95 -0.07 3.72
CA PHE A 69 -16.78 -0.74 5.01
C PHE A 69 -17.93 -0.41 5.98
N THR A 70 -18.35 0.84 6.06
CA THR A 70 -19.50 1.24 6.92
C THR A 70 -20.84 0.71 6.44
N LEU A 71 -21.00 0.42 5.14
CA LEU A 71 -22.22 -0.19 4.59
C LEU A 71 -22.25 -1.71 4.80
N MET A 72 -21.08 -2.35 4.95
CA MET A 72 -20.96 -3.79 5.23
C MET A 72 -21.07 -4.13 6.72
N LEU A 73 -20.69 -3.19 7.59
CA LEU A 73 -20.93 -3.27 9.03
C LEU A 73 -22.40 -3.03 9.36
#